data_AF-Q4SUX4-F1
#
_entry.id   AF-Q4SUX4-F1
#
_cell.length_a   1.000
_cell.length_b   1.000
_cell.length_c   1.000
_cell.angle_alpha   90.00
_cell.angle_beta   90.00
_cell.angle_gamma   90.00
#
_symmetry.space_group_name_H-M   'P 1'
#
loop_
_entity.id
_entity.type
_entity.pdbx_description
1 polymer ?
#
loop_
_entity_poly.entity_id
_entity_poly.type
_entity_poly.pdbx_seq_one_letter_code
_entity_poly.pdbx_strand_id
1 'polypeptide(L)'
;MRCHTLVLLLWVTSASVRCDGKTEVAMKSLPNGVLVKCPTGQVFKGSNKSELTLEYRDEKSGEYDCGTESEGPKVFVKFRTCDNCVELDVVSLAGIVVGNLVATVAIGVAVYLTVSRGQTSLSSAHKKSSDRQHLVPSEARSRTPNDHYQPLNHKGAQKDMYDVLNSRR
;
A
#
# COMPACT_ATOMS: atom_id res chain seq x y z
N MET A 1 49.27 6.27 -33.59
CA MET A 1 49.88 7.55 -33.19
C MET A 1 50.38 8.26 -34.43
N ARG A 2 49.83 9.45 -34.72
CA ARG A 2 50.43 10.59 -35.48
C ARG A 2 49.30 11.53 -35.88
N CYS A 3 49.01 12.50 -35.02
CA CYS A 3 48.23 13.69 -35.36
C CYS A 3 49.25 14.74 -35.82
N HIS A 4 49.42 14.92 -37.13
CA HIS A 4 50.38 15.88 -37.65
C HIS A 4 49.83 17.29 -37.46
N THR A 5 50.55 18.10 -36.69
CA THR A 5 50.31 19.53 -36.50
C THR A 5 50.80 20.31 -37.71
N LEU A 6 49.92 21.06 -38.36
CA LEU A 6 50.30 22.19 -39.21
C LEU A 6 49.36 23.34 -38.85
N VAL A 7 49.82 24.13 -37.88
CA VAL A 7 49.23 25.43 -37.54
C VAL A 7 49.69 26.41 -38.61
N LEU A 8 48.76 26.90 -39.42
CA LEU A 8 48.92 28.17 -40.11
C LEU A 8 47.74 29.07 -39.74
N LEU A 9 48.13 30.22 -39.19
CA LEU A 9 47.32 31.32 -38.70
C LEU A 9 46.30 31.78 -39.75
N LEU A 10 45.00 31.75 -39.43
CA LEU A 10 43.99 32.74 -39.84
C LEU A 10 42.65 32.47 -39.14
N TRP A 11 42.33 33.41 -38.25
CA TRP A 11 41.03 33.91 -37.82
C TRP A 11 39.84 32.95 -37.62
N VAL A 12 39.42 32.88 -36.35
CA VAL A 12 38.04 32.68 -35.86
C VAL A 12 37.18 31.65 -36.61
N THR A 13 37.56 30.38 -36.49
CA THR A 13 36.57 29.33 -36.25
C THR A 13 37.18 28.36 -35.26
N SER A 14 36.63 28.29 -34.05
CA SER A 14 36.89 27.20 -33.12
C SER A 14 36.26 25.92 -33.69
N ALA A 15 36.91 25.34 -34.70
CA ALA A 15 36.72 23.93 -34.98
C ALA A 15 37.40 23.18 -33.83
N SER A 16 36.60 22.66 -32.91
CA SER A 16 37.06 21.70 -31.93
C SER A 16 37.61 20.50 -32.70
N VAL A 17 38.92 20.44 -32.88
CA VAL A 17 39.60 19.20 -33.28
C VAL A 17 39.46 18.26 -32.09
N ARG A 18 38.34 17.52 -32.07
CA ARG A 18 38.15 16.43 -31.12
C ARG A 18 39.00 15.28 -31.63
N CYS A 19 40.27 15.28 -31.24
CA CYS A 19 41.03 14.04 -31.15
C CYS A 19 40.39 13.21 -30.04
N ASP A 20 39.25 12.57 -30.32
CA ASP A 20 38.66 11.57 -29.44
C ASP A 20 39.50 10.29 -29.60
N GLY A 21 40.71 10.33 -29.05
CA GLY A 21 41.45 9.13 -28.71
C GLY A 21 40.74 8.50 -27.52
N LYS A 22 39.54 7.97 -27.73
CA LYS A 22 38.72 7.40 -26.66
C LYS A 22 39.28 6.01 -26.32
N THR A 23 40.36 5.98 -25.55
CA THR A 23 40.84 4.79 -24.85
C THR A 23 39.98 4.52 -23.61
N GLU A 24 38.67 4.71 -23.73
CA GLU A 24 37.73 4.55 -22.62
C GLU A 24 36.88 3.31 -22.89
N VAL A 25 36.78 2.44 -21.90
CA VAL A 25 35.96 1.22 -21.98
C VAL A 25 34.50 1.63 -21.95
N ALA A 26 33.74 1.26 -22.98
CA ALA A 26 32.33 1.62 -23.07
C ALA A 26 31.46 0.62 -22.30
N MET A 27 30.58 1.13 -21.43
CA MET A 27 29.62 0.33 -20.68
C MET A 27 28.19 0.63 -21.14
N LYS A 28 27.39 -0.40 -21.35
CA LYS A 28 25.95 -0.30 -21.63
C LYS A 28 25.17 -1.16 -20.65
N SER A 29 24.20 -0.56 -19.98
CA SER A 29 23.29 -1.28 -19.09
C SER A 29 22.27 -2.08 -19.90
N LEU A 30 22.11 -3.36 -19.55
CA LEU A 30 21.08 -4.27 -20.04
C LEU A 30 20.17 -4.68 -18.85
N PRO A 31 18.94 -5.16 -19.11
CA PRO A 31 18.01 -5.57 -18.05
C PRO A 31 18.60 -6.65 -17.13
N ASN A 32 19.36 -7.59 -17.68
CA ASN A 32 19.90 -8.75 -16.95
C ASN A 32 21.42 -8.65 -16.72
N GLY A 33 22.05 -7.53 -17.05
CA GLY A 33 23.49 -7.39 -16.90
C GLY A 33 24.07 -6.11 -17.46
N VAL A 34 25.39 -6.04 -17.53
CA VAL A 34 26.14 -4.93 -18.10
C VAL A 34 27.00 -5.44 -19.25
N LEU A 35 26.95 -4.72 -20.36
CA LEU A 35 27.73 -4.98 -21.54
C LEU A 35 28.97 -4.09 -21.52
N VAL A 36 30.14 -4.72 -21.44
CA VAL A 36 31.44 -4.05 -21.42
C VAL A 36 32.08 -4.23 -22.80
N LYS A 37 32.41 -3.13 -23.47
CA LYS A 37 33.05 -3.12 -24.79
C LYS A 37 34.44 -2.50 -24.70
N CYS A 38 35.43 -3.23 -25.20
CA CYS A 38 36.79 -2.72 -25.34
C CYS A 38 36.90 -1.71 -26.49
N PRO A 39 37.90 -0.81 -26.44
CA PRO A 39 38.23 0.09 -27.55
C PRO A 39 38.55 -0.68 -28.85
N THR A 40 38.38 -0.02 -29.99
CA THR A 40 38.57 -0.62 -31.32
C THR A 40 39.95 -1.26 -31.47
N GLY A 41 39.98 -2.57 -31.75
CA GLY A 41 41.22 -3.34 -31.96
C GLY A 41 41.78 -4.02 -30.71
N GLN A 42 41.14 -3.84 -29.54
CA GLN A 42 41.50 -4.52 -28.30
C GLN A 42 40.49 -5.59 -27.93
N VAL A 43 40.98 -6.58 -27.18
CA VAL A 43 40.25 -7.78 -26.79
C VAL A 43 40.50 -8.02 -25.31
N PHE A 44 39.53 -8.60 -24.59
CA PHE A 44 39.71 -8.90 -23.17
C PHE A 44 40.80 -9.95 -22.96
N LYS A 45 41.67 -9.73 -21.98
CA LYS A 45 42.71 -10.68 -21.59
C LYS A 45 42.09 -12.03 -21.19
N GLY A 46 42.42 -13.10 -21.92
CA GLY A 46 41.87 -14.45 -21.70
C GLY A 46 40.62 -14.78 -22.52
N SER A 47 40.14 -13.89 -23.39
CA SER A 47 39.10 -14.20 -24.38
C SER A 47 39.44 -13.60 -25.74
N ASN A 48 38.92 -14.15 -26.84
CA ASN A 48 39.08 -13.57 -28.18
C ASN A 48 37.93 -12.61 -28.55
N LYS A 49 37.18 -12.11 -27.56
CA LYS A 49 36.01 -11.25 -27.74
C LYS A 49 36.32 -9.81 -27.34
N SER A 50 35.86 -8.85 -28.14
CA SER A 50 35.94 -7.40 -27.85
C SER A 50 34.79 -6.89 -26.97
N GLU A 51 33.80 -7.75 -26.72
CA GLU A 51 32.58 -7.44 -25.98
C GLU A 51 32.25 -8.58 -25.01
N LEU A 52 31.92 -8.22 -23.78
CA LEU A 52 31.61 -9.14 -22.70
C LEU A 52 30.32 -8.70 -22.00
N THR A 53 29.37 -9.62 -21.92
CA THR A 53 28.16 -9.43 -21.11
C THR A 53 28.40 -10.02 -19.73
N LEU A 54 28.31 -9.17 -18.71
CA LEU A 54 28.41 -9.54 -17.31
C LEU A 54 27.00 -9.56 -16.73
N GLU A 55 26.57 -10.68 -16.17
CA GLU A 55 25.34 -10.74 -15.39
C GLU A 55 25.52 -9.96 -14.08
N TYR A 56 24.42 -9.42 -13.56
CA TYR A 56 24.39 -8.85 -12.22
C TYR A 56 24.56 -9.96 -11.18
N ARG A 57 25.82 -10.32 -10.90
CA ARG A 57 26.23 -11.22 -9.83
C ARG A 57 27.48 -10.66 -9.19
N ASP A 58 27.54 -10.70 -7.87
CA ASP A 58 28.71 -10.19 -7.15
C ASP A 58 29.99 -10.97 -7.51
N GLU A 59 29.87 -12.26 -7.85
CA GLU A 59 30.96 -13.12 -8.36
C GLU A 59 31.59 -12.62 -9.67
N LYS A 60 30.85 -11.82 -10.45
CA LYS A 60 31.34 -11.19 -11.68
C LYS A 60 31.96 -9.81 -11.40
N SER A 61 32.12 -9.43 -10.14
CA SER A 61 32.88 -8.24 -9.77
C SER A 61 34.37 -8.53 -9.90
N GLY A 62 35.10 -7.65 -10.58
CA GLY A 62 36.52 -7.86 -10.82
C GLY A 62 37.14 -6.83 -11.75
N GLU A 63 38.43 -6.99 -11.97
CA GLU A 63 39.17 -6.22 -12.95
C GLU A 63 39.06 -6.86 -14.33
N TYR A 64 38.69 -6.06 -15.31
CA TYR A 64 38.63 -6.44 -16.72
C TYR A 64 39.67 -5.63 -17.49
N ASP A 65 40.58 -6.34 -18.15
CA ASP A 65 41.71 -5.75 -18.87
C ASP A 65 41.50 -5.92 -20.38
N CYS A 66 41.44 -4.79 -21.10
CA CYS A 66 41.34 -4.76 -22.55
C CYS A 66 42.75 -4.67 -23.15
N GLY A 67 43.48 -5.78 -23.24
CA GLY A 67 44.85 -5.77 -23.77
C GLY A 67 45.39 -7.17 -24.03
N THR A 68 46.23 -7.28 -25.08
CA THR A 68 46.86 -8.54 -25.45
C THR A 68 48.10 -8.84 -24.61
N GLU A 69 48.91 -7.85 -24.20
CA GLU A 69 50.15 -8.15 -23.42
C GLU A 69 50.61 -7.15 -22.33
N SER A 70 50.34 -5.83 -22.36
CA SER A 70 50.67 -4.96 -21.18
C SER A 70 50.11 -3.53 -21.13
N GLU A 71 49.61 -2.95 -22.23
CA GLU A 71 49.20 -1.53 -22.25
C GLU A 71 47.73 -1.34 -22.62
N GLY A 72 46.87 -2.16 -22.02
CA GLY A 72 45.41 -2.08 -22.16
C GLY A 72 44.76 -1.19 -21.10
N PRO A 73 43.66 -0.47 -21.42
CA PRO A 73 42.83 0.14 -20.40
C PRO A 73 42.17 -0.94 -19.52
N LYS A 74 42.35 -0.77 -18.20
CA LYS A 74 41.75 -1.62 -17.17
C LYS A 74 40.51 -0.95 -16.61
N VAL A 75 39.44 -1.71 -16.43
CA VAL A 75 38.22 -1.26 -15.75
C VAL A 75 37.92 -2.20 -14.58
N PHE A 76 37.65 -1.64 -13.41
CA PHE A 76 37.17 -2.40 -12.27
C PHE A 76 35.64 -2.30 -12.22
N VAL A 77 34.96 -3.41 -12.40
CA VAL A 77 33.50 -3.49 -12.31
C VAL A 77 33.14 -4.08 -10.95
N LYS A 78 32.40 -3.32 -10.15
CA LYS A 78 31.89 -3.76 -8.85
C LYS A 78 30.38 -3.83 -8.88
N PHE A 79 29.85 -5.04 -8.90
CA PHE A 79 28.43 -5.27 -8.68
C PHE A 79 28.13 -5.21 -7.18
N ARG A 80 27.01 -4.59 -6.85
CA ARG A 80 26.38 -4.64 -5.53
C ARG A 80 24.95 -5.07 -5.77
N THR A 81 24.75 -6.37 -5.85
CA THR A 81 23.42 -6.95 -6.01
C THR A 81 22.75 -7.12 -4.65
N CYS A 82 21.43 -7.13 -4.64
CA CYS A 82 20.66 -7.38 -3.43
C CYS A 82 19.39 -8.16 -3.79
N ASP A 83 19.27 -9.36 -3.25
CA ASP A 83 18.04 -10.14 -3.36
C ASP A 83 16.97 -9.55 -2.45
N ASN A 84 15.80 -9.26 -3.00
CA ASN A 84 14.65 -8.67 -2.29
C ASN A 84 14.88 -7.25 -1.76
N CYS A 85 15.84 -6.50 -2.29
CA CYS A 85 15.85 -5.05 -2.04
C CYS A 85 14.62 -4.41 -2.69
N VAL A 86 13.89 -3.64 -1.89
CA VAL A 86 12.81 -2.79 -2.38
C VAL A 86 13.40 -1.41 -2.64
N GLU A 87 13.23 -0.90 -3.85
CA GLU A 87 13.56 0.49 -4.15
C GLU A 87 12.48 1.38 -3.54
N LEU A 88 12.75 1.92 -2.35
CA LEU A 88 11.87 2.89 -1.71
C LEU A 88 12.18 4.28 -2.27
N ASP A 89 11.46 4.66 -3.32
CA ASP A 89 11.38 6.05 -3.74
C ASP A 89 10.62 6.90 -2.70
N VAL A 90 10.89 8.20 -2.67
CA VAL A 90 10.25 9.19 -1.81
C VAL A 90 8.72 9.12 -1.95
N VAL A 91 8.23 8.90 -3.17
CA VAL A 91 6.80 8.75 -3.44
C VAL A 91 6.22 7.50 -2.76
N SER A 92 6.89 6.36 -2.86
CA SER A 92 6.47 5.12 -2.19
C SER A 92 6.47 5.27 -0.68
N LEU A 93 7.50 5.89 -0.11
CA LEU A 93 7.58 6.15 1.33
C LEU A 93 6.44 7.09 1.79
N ALA A 94 6.20 8.17 1.05
CA ALA A 94 5.11 9.09 1.35
C ALA A 94 3.73 8.40 1.26
N GLY A 95 3.54 7.54 0.26
CA GLY A 95 2.31 6.74 0.10
C GLY A 95 2.06 5.81 1.29
N ILE A 96 3.09 5.14 1.80
CA ILE A 96 2.98 4.28 2.99
C ILE A 96 2.57 5.10 4.22
N VAL A 97 3.20 6.26 4.43
CA VAL A 97 2.90 7.12 5.59
C VAL A 97 1.47 7.65 5.53
N VAL A 98 1.05 8.21 4.39
CA VAL A 98 -0.30 8.74 4.21
C VAL A 98 -1.33 7.60 4.28
N GLY A 99 -1.05 6.46 3.66
CA GLY A 99 -1.91 5.28 3.73
C GLY A 99 -2.14 4.80 5.16
N ASN A 100 -1.08 4.77 5.99
CA ASN A 100 -1.19 4.40 7.39
C ASN A 100 -2.04 5.40 8.21
N LEU A 101 -1.88 6.70 7.96
CA LEU A 101 -2.70 7.74 8.62
C LEU A 101 -4.19 7.59 8.26
N VAL A 102 -4.50 7.38 6.99
CA VAL A 102 -5.89 7.19 6.54
C VAL A 102 -6.48 5.91 7.13
N ALA A 103 -5.72 4.81 7.13
CA ALA A 103 -6.16 3.53 7.69
C ALA A 103 -6.46 3.63 9.20
N THR A 104 -5.57 4.28 9.97
CA THR A 104 -5.78 4.47 11.41
C THR A 104 -7.00 5.34 11.71
N VAL A 105 -7.22 6.42 10.95
CA VAL A 105 -8.44 7.24 11.09
C VAL A 105 -9.69 6.44 10.76
N ALA A 106 -9.67 5.67 9.66
CA ALA A 106 -10.80 4.84 9.26
C ALA A 106 -11.16 3.79 10.31
N ILE A 107 -10.16 3.11 10.89
CA ILE A 107 -10.34 2.16 11.99
C ILE A 107 -10.92 2.88 13.21
N GLY A 108 -10.39 4.06 13.56
CA GLY A 108 -10.91 4.87 14.68
C GLY A 108 -12.38 5.23 14.52
N VAL A 109 -12.80 5.66 13.33
CA VAL A 109 -14.20 5.96 13.01
C VAL A 109 -15.07 4.70 13.08
N ALA A 110 -14.59 3.58 12.52
CA ALA A 110 -15.34 2.31 12.55
C ALA A 110 -15.60 1.84 13.99
N VAL A 111 -14.59 1.90 14.85
CA VAL A 111 -14.72 1.57 16.28
C VAL A 111 -15.64 2.56 16.98
N TYR A 112 -15.49 3.86 16.74
CA TYR A 112 -16.35 4.90 17.33
C TYR A 112 -17.83 4.68 17.00
N LEU A 113 -18.15 4.39 15.73
CA LEU A 113 -19.53 4.10 15.30
C LEU A 113 -20.06 2.81 15.92
N THR A 114 -19.22 1.80 16.07
CA THR A 114 -19.61 0.52 16.69
C THR A 114 -19.94 0.71 18.18
N VAL A 115 -19.09 1.42 18.93
CA VAL A 115 -19.29 1.68 20.36
C VAL A 115 -20.47 2.64 20.60
N SER A 116 -20.58 3.71 19.82
CA SER A 116 -21.69 4.67 19.95
C SER A 116 -23.05 4.05 19.64
N ARG A 117 -23.14 3.10 18.71
CA ARG A 117 -24.36 2.30 18.48
C ARG A 117 -24.67 1.35 19.65
N GLY A 118 -23.65 0.77 20.28
CA GLY A 118 -23.81 -0.07 21.48
C GLY A 118 -24.20 0.71 22.74
N GLN A 119 -23.86 2.00 22.84
CA GLN A 119 -24.29 2.86 23.96
C GLN A 119 -25.65 3.51 23.71
N THR A 120 -25.99 3.83 22.44
CA THR A 120 -27.32 4.37 22.09
C THR A 120 -28.43 3.33 22.18
N SER A 121 -28.15 2.02 22.14
CA SER A 121 -29.19 0.99 22.39
C SER A 121 -29.74 0.99 23.83
N LEU A 122 -29.12 1.71 24.77
CA LEU A 122 -29.66 1.92 26.12
C LEU A 122 -30.40 3.25 26.29
N SER A 123 -30.37 4.17 25.31
CA SER A 123 -30.98 5.51 25.47
C SER A 123 -31.75 6.05 24.26
N SER A 124 -31.75 5.38 23.10
CA SER A 124 -32.60 5.72 21.95
C SER A 124 -33.76 4.75 21.69
N ALA A 125 -33.99 3.78 22.59
CA ALA A 125 -35.19 2.93 22.61
C ALA A 125 -36.50 3.69 22.94
N HIS A 126 -36.51 5.02 22.82
CA HIS A 126 -37.68 5.86 22.98
C HIS A 126 -37.93 6.79 21.78
N LYS A 127 -37.75 6.36 20.52
CA LYS A 127 -38.45 6.99 19.36
C LYS A 127 -38.85 5.99 18.27
N LYS A 128 -39.89 5.21 18.59
CA LYS A 128 -41.09 4.89 17.78
C LYS A 128 -40.94 4.70 16.25
N SER A 129 -41.13 3.46 15.79
CA SER A 129 -41.92 3.12 14.59
C SER A 129 -42.39 1.65 14.73
N SER A 130 -43.60 1.45 15.22
CA SER A 130 -44.75 1.02 14.40
C SER A 130 -44.87 -0.50 14.17
N ASP A 131 -44.75 -1.30 15.24
CA ASP A 131 -45.32 -2.65 15.28
C ASP A 131 -45.90 -2.94 16.66
N ARG A 132 -46.97 -2.22 16.97
CA ARG A 132 -47.99 -2.71 17.91
C ARG A 132 -49.32 -2.49 17.22
N GLN A 133 -49.65 -3.43 16.34
CA GLN A 133 -51.05 -3.68 16.04
C GLN A 133 -51.72 -4.04 17.37
N HIS A 134 -52.33 -3.06 18.00
CA HIS A 134 -53.35 -3.26 19.00
C HIS A 134 -54.55 -3.87 18.27
N LEU A 135 -54.50 -5.18 18.05
CA LEU A 135 -55.66 -5.98 17.67
C LEU A 135 -56.09 -6.74 18.92
N VAL A 136 -56.72 -6.02 19.84
CA VAL A 136 -57.67 -6.65 20.76
C VAL A 136 -58.88 -6.97 19.88
N PRO A 137 -59.28 -8.24 19.71
CA PRO A 137 -60.55 -8.55 19.08
C PRO A 137 -61.64 -7.93 19.95
N SER A 138 -62.32 -6.91 19.43
CA SER A 138 -63.55 -6.42 20.02
C SER A 138 -64.61 -7.49 19.78
N GLU A 139 -64.72 -8.48 20.67
CA GLU A 139 -65.94 -9.29 20.76
C GLU A 139 -67.05 -8.42 21.34
N ALA A 140 -67.60 -7.56 20.48
CA ALA A 140 -68.89 -6.96 20.67
C ALA A 140 -69.95 -8.02 20.38
N ARG A 141 -70.28 -8.85 21.38
CA ARG A 141 -71.59 -9.52 21.43
C ARG A 141 -72.22 -9.29 22.80
N SER A 142 -73.34 -8.57 22.76
CA SER A 142 -74.27 -8.18 23.82
C SER A 142 -73.69 -7.39 25.01
N ARG A 143 -73.55 -6.06 24.82
CA ARG A 143 -73.38 -5.09 25.91
C ARG A 143 -74.74 -4.81 26.56
N THR A 144 -74.93 -5.21 27.81
CA THR A 144 -75.93 -4.64 28.73
C THR A 144 -75.47 -3.23 29.14
N PRO A 145 -76.35 -2.25 29.39
CA PRO A 145 -75.99 -0.82 29.29
C PRO A 145 -75.21 -0.20 30.46
N ASN A 146 -74.76 -0.95 31.46
CA ASN A 146 -74.20 -0.32 32.66
C ASN A 146 -73.14 -1.15 33.36
N ASP A 147 -71.93 -1.19 32.81
CA ASP A 147 -70.74 -1.61 33.54
C ASP A 147 -69.60 -0.63 33.25
N HIS A 148 -69.42 0.35 34.14
CA HIS A 148 -68.31 1.31 34.11
C HIS A 148 -67.01 0.76 34.73
N TYR A 149 -66.95 -0.55 35.00
CA TYR A 149 -65.76 -1.23 35.51
C TYR A 149 -65.51 -2.52 34.75
N GLN A 150 -64.25 -2.77 34.40
CA GLN A 150 -63.81 -4.02 33.81
C GLN A 150 -63.54 -5.02 34.94
N PRO A 151 -64.11 -6.24 34.90
CA PRO A 151 -63.88 -7.23 35.96
C PRO A 151 -62.43 -7.70 35.92
N LEU A 152 -61.77 -7.67 37.08
CA LEU A 152 -60.46 -8.28 37.27
C LEU A 152 -60.62 -9.80 37.27
N ASN A 153 -59.81 -10.48 36.47
CA ASN A 153 -59.88 -11.93 36.28
C ASN A 153 -59.33 -12.63 37.53
N HIS A 154 -60.19 -13.04 38.47
CA HIS A 154 -59.81 -13.74 39.71
C HIS A 154 -59.40 -15.20 39.48
N LYS A 155 -58.69 -15.51 38.40
CA LYS A 155 -58.00 -16.81 38.27
C LYS A 155 -56.72 -16.77 39.13
N GLY A 156 -56.90 -17.04 40.43
CA GLY A 156 -55.79 -17.32 41.36
C GLY A 156 -55.62 -16.37 42.54
N ALA A 157 -56.49 -15.37 42.72
CA ALA A 157 -56.41 -14.47 43.87
C ALA A 157 -57.14 -15.07 45.09
N GLN A 158 -56.36 -15.41 46.10
CA GLN A 158 -56.80 -15.77 47.45
C GLN A 158 -57.81 -14.72 47.94
N LYS A 159 -58.99 -15.15 48.40
CA LYS A 159 -59.97 -14.26 49.05
C LYS A 159 -59.30 -13.70 50.30
N ASP A 160 -58.87 -12.46 50.26
CA ASP A 160 -58.26 -11.81 51.41
C ASP A 160 -59.34 -11.56 52.48
N MET A 161 -58.95 -11.82 53.72
CA MET A 161 -59.78 -11.88 54.93
C MET A 161 -60.56 -10.59 55.26
N TYR A 162 -60.35 -9.52 54.50
CA TYR A 162 -60.97 -8.21 54.69
C TYR A 162 -62.17 -7.92 53.77
N ASP A 163 -62.56 -8.84 52.90
CA ASP A 163 -63.68 -8.64 51.94
C ASP A 163 -65.09 -8.86 52.55
N VAL A 164 -65.21 -9.00 53.87
CA VAL A 164 -66.50 -9.23 54.55
C VAL A 164 -66.97 -7.95 55.23
N LEU A 165 -67.68 -7.08 54.49
CA LEU A 165 -68.49 -6.04 55.10
C LEU A 165 -69.90 -6.57 55.38
N ASN A 166 -70.16 -6.79 56.66
CA ASN A 166 -71.43 -7.15 57.28
C ASN A 166 -72.49 -6.06 57.03
N SER A 167 -73.34 -6.25 56.02
CA SER A 167 -74.55 -5.42 55.85
C SER A 167 -75.63 -5.88 56.82
N ARG A 168 -75.67 -5.29 58.01
CA ARG A 168 -76.89 -5.31 58.84
C ARG A 168 -77.96 -4.46 58.17
N ARG A 169 -79.09 -5.08 57.85
CA ARG A 169 -80.38 -4.41 57.72
C ARG A 169 -81.40 -5.21 58.51
#